data_AF-A0A7J4G140-F1
#
_entry.id   AF-A0A7J4G140-F1
#
_cell.length_a   1.000
_cell.length_b   1.000
_cell.length_c   1.000
_cell.angle_alpha   90.00
_cell.angle_beta   90.00
_cell.angle_gamma   90.00
#
_symmetry.space_group_name_H-M   'P 1'
#
loop_
_entity.id
_entity.type
_entity.pdbx_description
1 polymer ?
#
loop_
_entity_poly.entity_id
_entity_poly.type
_entity_poly.pdbx_seq_one_letter_code
_entity_poly.pdbx_strand_id
1 'polypeptide(L)' 'MTRSIFEKYGVPLSLLGILIVVGTITFSIIEGRPLEDSFYYMITVLTTVGFGDITPSTTLGKIHF' A
#
# COMPACT_ATOMS: atom_id res chain seq x y z
N MET A 1 17.61 -25.58 -6.89
CA MET A 1 17.78 -24.13 -7.16
C MET A 1 16.52 -23.33 -6.83
N THR A 2 15.35 -23.70 -7.36
CA THR A 2 14.08 -22.95 -7.20
C THR A 2 13.58 -22.84 -5.74
N ARG A 3 13.72 -23.90 -4.93
CA ARG A 3 13.30 -23.89 -3.50
C ARG A 3 14.03 -22.85 -2.64
N SER A 4 15.33 -22.63 -2.88
CA SER A 4 16.14 -21.68 -2.12
C SER A 4 15.70 -20.21 -2.35
N ILE A 5 15.17 -19.90 -3.53
CA ILE A 5 14.65 -18.57 -3.86
C ILE A 5 13.35 -18.31 -3.08
N PHE A 6 12.43 -19.28 -3.05
CA PHE A 6 11.18 -19.14 -2.29
C PHE A 6 11.41 -19.02 -0.78
N GLU A 7 12.36 -19.76 -0.21
CA GLU A 7 12.73 -19.63 1.21
C GLU A 7 13.33 -18.26 1.52
N LYS A 8 14.11 -17.68 0.59
CA LYS A 8 14.78 -16.39 0.78
C LYS A 8 13.85 -15.19 0.58
N TYR A 9 12.98 -15.23 -0.43
CA TYR A 9 12.16 -14.09 -0.85
C TYR A 9 10.68 -14.21 -0.48
N GLY A 10 10.21 -15.38 -0.02
CA GLY A 10 8.82 -15.60 0.35
C GLY A 10 8.36 -14.69 1.49
N VAL A 11 9.18 -14.53 2.54
CA VAL A 11 8.84 -13.68 3.70
C VAL A 11 8.84 -12.18 3.34
N PRO A 12 9.87 -11.62 2.67
CA PRO A 12 9.81 -10.21 2.24
C PRO A 12 8.62 -9.91 1.31
N LEU A 13 8.30 -10.83 0.39
CA LEU A 13 7.21 -10.64 -0.56
C LEU A 13 5.84 -10.71 0.12
N SER A 14 5.66 -11.59 1.11
CA SER A 14 4.43 -11.65 1.89
C SER A 14 4.26 -10.42 2.76
N LEU A 15 5.33 -9.91 3.38
CA LEU A 15 5.30 -8.65 4.14
C LEU A 15 4.91 -7.46 3.26
N LEU A 16 5.47 -7.36 2.05
CA LEU A 16 5.10 -6.33 1.08
C LEU A 16 3.61 -6.45 0.69
N GLY A 17 3.14 -7.67 0.42
CA GLY A 17 1.73 -7.92 0.10
C GLY A 17 0.80 -7.52 1.24
N ILE A 18 1.14 -7.85 2.49
CA ILE A 18 0.38 -7.46 3.67
C ILE A 18 0.35 -5.94 3.81
N LEU A 19 1.49 -5.26 3.63
CA LEU A 19 1.57 -3.81 3.73
C LEU A 19 0.68 -3.12 2.68
N ILE A 20 0.68 -3.63 1.44
CA ILE A 20 -0.19 -3.12 0.37
C ILE A 20 -1.67 -3.33 0.72
N VAL A 21 -2.05 -4.53 1.15
CA VAL A 21 -3.46 -4.85 1.47
C VAL A 21 -3.95 -4.02 2.66
N VAL A 22 -3.18 -3.96 3.75
CA VAL A 22 -3.54 -3.20 4.95
C VAL A 22 -3.62 -1.71 4.62
N GLY A 23 -2.61 -1.16 3.92
CA GLY A 23 -2.62 0.25 3.53
C GLY A 23 -3.79 0.61 2.61
N THR A 24 -4.11 -0.25 1.64
CA THR A 24 -5.26 -0.08 0.74
C THR A 24 -6.58 -0.03 1.50
N ILE A 25 -6.80 -1.00 2.42
CA ILE A 25 -8.03 -1.06 3.21
C ILE A 25 -8.14 0.14 4.14
N THR A 26 -7.05 0.48 4.85
CA THR A 26 -7.00 1.63 5.75
C THR A 26 -7.26 2.94 5.01
N PHE A 27 -6.64 3.15 3.85
CA PHE A 27 -6.87 4.35 3.03
C PHE A 27 -8.32 4.42 2.52
N SER A 28 -8.86 3.31 2.02
CA SER A 28 -10.26 3.24 1.54
C SER A 28 -11.25 3.59 2.65
N ILE A 29 -11.04 3.10 3.87
CA ILE A 29 -11.90 3.39 5.03
C ILE A 29 -11.75 4.84 5.48
N ILE A 30 -10.52 5.35 5.57
CA ILE A 30 -10.25 6.71 6.08
C ILE A 30 -10.71 7.78 5.09
N GLU A 31 -10.41 7.60 3.80
CA GLU A 31 -10.68 8.61 2.76
C GLU A 31 -11.99 8.36 2.00
N GLY A 32 -12.69 7.25 2.28
CA GLY A 32 -13.94 6.88 1.60
C GLY A 32 -13.76 6.64 0.09
N ARG A 33 -12.55 6.26 -0.34
CA ARG A 33 -12.21 6.07 -1.75
C ARG A 33 -12.47 4.64 -2.21
N PRO A 34 -12.80 4.42 -3.50
CA PRO A 34 -12.82 3.10 -4.10
C PRO A 34 -11.53 2.31 -3.83
N LEU A 35 -11.63 0.98 -3.77
CA LEU A 35 -10.46 0.12 -3.51
C LEU A 35 -9.38 0.25 -4.59
N GLU A 36 -9.78 0.49 -5.85
CA GLU A 36 -8.87 0.73 -6.97
C GLU A 36 -8.01 1.99 -6.78
N ASP A 37 -8.63 3.12 -6.45
CA ASP A 37 -7.94 4.39 -6.14
C ASP A 37 -7.03 4.23 -4.92
N SER A 38 -7.51 3.51 -3.90
CA SER A 38 -6.78 3.26 -2.66
C SER A 38 -5.55 2.37 -2.87
N PHE A 39 -5.69 1.36 -3.73
CA PHE A 39 -4.59 0.48 -4.12
C PHE A 39 -3.55 1.25 -4.93
N TYR A 40 -4.00 2.04 -5.91
CA TYR A 40 -3.13 2.92 -6.68
C TYR A 40 -2.34 3.86 -5.77
N TYR A 41 -3.03 4.55 -4.87
CA TYR A 41 -2.39 5.43 -3.89
C TYR A 41 -1.34 4.69 -3.07
N MET A 42 -1.68 3.51 -2.52
CA MET A 42 -0.74 2.72 -1.71
C MET A 42 0.51 2.32 -2.50
N ILE A 43 0.37 1.95 -3.77
CA ILE A 43 1.53 1.66 -4.63
C ILE A 43 2.41 2.90 -4.80
N THR A 44 1.82 4.06 -5.13
CA THR A 44 2.58 5.29 -5.35
C THR A 44 3.33 5.77 -4.11
N VAL A 45 2.78 5.54 -2.91
CA VAL A 45 3.42 5.81 -1.62
C VAL A 45 4.56 4.82 -1.37
N LEU A 46 4.31 3.52 -1.54
CA LEU A 46 5.31 2.48 -1.30
C LEU A 46 6.52 2.59 -2.22
N THR A 47 6.29 2.94 -3.48
CA THR A 47 7.38 3.17 -4.44
C THR A 47 7.99 4.56 -4.29
N THR A 48 7.50 5.39 -3.37
CA THR A 48 7.91 6.80 -3.17
C THR A 48 7.79 7.67 -4.41
N VAL A 49 6.92 7.28 -5.35
CA VAL A 49 6.70 8.01 -6.60
C VAL A 49 5.86 9.27 -6.33
N GLY A 50 4.77 9.13 -5.56
CA GLY A 50 3.99 10.26 -5.05
C GLY A 50 3.50 11.25 -6.12
N PHE A 51 2.74 10.79 -7.13
CA PHE A 51 2.24 11.65 -8.22
C PHE A 51 1.40 12.86 -7.74
N GLY A 52 0.74 12.74 -6.58
CA GLY A 52 -0.02 13.84 -5.97
C GLY A 52 -1.40 14.09 -6.56
N ASP A 53 -1.86 13.23 -7.47
CA ASP A 53 -3.21 13.22 -8.05
C ASP A 53 -4.26 12.70 -7.06
N ILE A 54 -3.91 11.69 -6.25
CA ILE A 54 -4.67 11.23 -5.10
C ILE A 54 -3.85 11.52 -3.83
N THR A 55 -4.45 12.25 -2.89
CA THR A 55 -3.81 12.61 -1.62
C THR A 55 -4.77 12.49 -0.43
N PRO A 56 -4.27 12.21 0.78
CA PRO A 56 -5.09 12.18 1.97
C PRO A 56 -5.70 13.56 2.24
N SER A 57 -7.02 13.63 2.29
CA SER A 57 -7.76 14.85 2.54
C SER A 57 -8.19 14.95 4.00
N THR A 58 -8.44 13.81 4.65
CA THR A 58 -8.83 13.76 6.06
C THR A 58 -7.66 14.05 6.99
N THR A 59 -7.97 14.59 8.18
CA THR A 59 -6.96 14.83 9.22
C THR A 59 -6.25 13.54 9.61
N LEU A 60 -7.00 12.44 9.73
CA LEU A 60 -6.42 11.14 10.08
C LEU A 60 -5.55 10.59 8.94
N GLY A 61 -6.00 10.70 7.69
CA GLY A 61 -5.25 10.27 6.53
C GLY A 61 -3.90 10.95 6.40
N LYS A 62 -3.84 12.26 6.64
CA LYS A 62 -2.59 13.05 6.61
C LYS A 62 -1.61 12.74 7.74
N ILE A 63 -2.12 12.23 8.86
CA ILE A 63 -1.28 11.82 10.00
C ILE A 63 -0.76 10.39 9.76
N HIS A 64 -1.56 9.55 9.13
CA HIS A 64 -1.27 8.14 8.93
C HIS A 64 -0.41 7.85 7.68
N PHE A 65 -0.63 8.57 6.58
CA PHE A 65 0.04 8.41 5.28
C PHE A 65 0.82 9.67 4.90
#